data_AF-A0A653CLR5-F1
#
_entry.id   AF-A0A653CLR5-F1
#
_cell.length_a   1.000
_cell.length_b   1.000
_cell.length_c   1.000
_cell.angle_alpha   90.00
_cell.angle_beta   90.00
_cell.angle_gamma   90.00
#
_symmetry.space_group_name_H-M   'P 1'
#
loop_
_entity.id
_entity.type
_entity.pdbx_description
1 polymer ?
#
loop_
_entity_poly.entity_id
_entity_poly.type
_entity_poly.pdbx_seq_one_letter_code
_entity_poly.pdbx_strand_id
1 'polypeptide(L)'
;MDNGPARKSNYSAQLQKSSELIGDPFEVSTVRQEDFEAYKGMMEGDDVTQSGPKPSSQSPRGHQGPAAFLILASGLDEHGSGSRSPLKYSHLDIASSAGSLPLPATGSPVLALAEQYLLKHL
;
A
#
# COMPACT_ATOMS: atom_id res chain seq x y z
N MET A 1 3.03 0.59 -2.12
CA MET A 1 2.24 1.28 -3.16
C MET A 1 1.94 2.69 -2.68
N ASP A 2 2.42 3.70 -3.39
CA ASP A 2 2.29 5.10 -2.99
C ASP A 2 0.97 5.70 -3.47
N ASN A 3 0.37 6.57 -2.66
CA ASN A 3 -0.60 7.54 -3.14
C ASN A 3 0.10 8.69 -3.89
N GLY A 4 -0.67 9.59 -4.50
CA GLY A 4 -0.13 10.70 -5.30
C GLY A 4 0.96 11.52 -4.57
N PRO A 5 0.68 12.09 -3.38
CA PRO A 5 1.67 12.83 -2.59
C PRO A 5 2.92 12.03 -2.23
N ALA A 6 2.81 10.77 -1.80
CA ALA A 6 3.97 9.93 -1.49
C ALA A 6 4.83 9.67 -2.74
N ARG A 7 4.17 9.39 -3.87
CA ARG A 7 4.82 9.15 -5.17
C ARG A 7 5.59 10.37 -5.65
N LYS A 8 5.05 11.59 -5.48
CA LYS A 8 5.76 12.85 -5.80
C LYS A 8 7.06 13.02 -5.00
N SER A 9 7.13 12.43 -3.80
CA SER A 9 8.37 12.42 -3.00
C SER A 9 9.27 11.22 -3.26
N ASN A 10 8.97 10.37 -4.26
CA ASN A 10 9.70 9.15 -4.58
C ASN A 10 9.84 8.21 -3.37
N TYR A 11 8.83 8.17 -2.48
CA TYR A 11 8.94 7.43 -1.22
C TYR A 11 9.15 5.93 -1.45
N SER A 12 8.31 5.27 -2.25
CA SER A 12 8.44 3.83 -2.51
C SER A 12 9.78 3.45 -3.14
N ALA A 13 10.31 4.30 -4.03
CA ALA A 13 11.60 4.06 -4.68
C ALA A 13 12.77 4.18 -3.69
N GLN A 14 12.70 5.15 -2.76
CA GLN A 14 13.70 5.28 -1.69
C GLN A 14 13.66 4.08 -0.74
N LEU A 15 12.46 3.67 -0.33
CA LEU A 15 12.27 2.52 0.55
C LEU A 15 12.79 1.23 -0.11
N GLN A 16 12.42 0.98 -1.38
CA GLN A 16 12.91 -0.16 -2.16
C GLN A 16 14.43 -0.18 -2.17
N LYS A 17 15.07 0.91 -2.62
CA LYS A 17 16.53 0.99 -2.73
C LYS A 17 17.25 0.70 -1.41
N SER A 18 16.77 1.21 -0.27
CA SER A 18 17.45 0.91 1.00
C SER A 18 17.13 -0.46 1.56
N SER A 19 15.92 -0.95 1.32
CA SER A 19 15.52 -2.29 1.74
C SER A 19 16.33 -3.39 1.05
N GLU A 20 16.72 -3.17 -0.21
CA GLU A 20 17.61 -4.05 -0.97
C GLU A 20 19.01 -4.15 -0.33
N LEU A 21 19.52 -3.07 0.26
CA LEU A 21 20.86 -3.05 0.87
C LEU A 21 20.96 -3.90 2.14
N ILE A 22 19.84 -4.10 2.85
CA ILE A 22 19.79 -4.86 4.11
C ILE A 22 19.18 -6.27 3.94
N GLY A 23 18.78 -6.64 2.72
CA GLY A 23 18.23 -7.96 2.41
C GLY A 23 16.79 -8.18 2.85
N ASP A 24 15.99 -7.11 2.99
CA ASP A 24 14.55 -7.15 3.31
C ASP A 24 13.74 -6.39 2.23
N PRO A 25 13.84 -6.79 0.95
CA PRO A 25 13.45 -5.95 -0.19
C PRO A 25 11.93 -5.79 -0.36
N PHE A 26 11.53 -4.69 -1.01
CA PHE A 26 10.16 -4.46 -1.48
C PHE A 26 10.05 -4.40 -3.01
N GLU A 27 8.91 -4.87 -3.53
CA GLU A 27 8.51 -4.64 -4.92
C GLU A 27 7.53 -3.46 -5.03
N VAL A 28 7.85 -2.50 -5.91
CA VAL A 28 7.00 -1.31 -6.10
C VAL A 28 5.88 -1.59 -7.08
N SER A 29 4.67 -1.68 -6.55
CA SER A 29 3.43 -1.64 -7.32
C SER A 29 2.77 -0.25 -7.31
N THR A 30 2.03 0.06 -8.37
CA THR A 30 1.32 1.35 -8.54
C THR A 30 -0.19 1.16 -8.39
N VAL A 31 -0.82 2.00 -7.57
CA VAL A 31 -2.29 2.16 -7.57
C VAL A 31 -2.68 3.04 -8.75
N ARG A 32 -3.80 2.71 -9.39
CA ARG A 32 -4.35 3.40 -10.56
C ARG A 32 -5.84 3.64 -10.39
N GLN A 33 -6.41 4.47 -11.25
CA GLN A 33 -7.81 4.85 -11.17
C GLN A 33 -8.75 3.63 -11.18
N GLU A 34 -8.48 2.62 -12.03
CA GLU A 34 -9.28 1.39 -12.09
C GLU A 34 -9.29 0.60 -10.78
N ASP A 35 -8.25 0.73 -9.96
CA ASP A 35 -8.19 0.08 -8.64
C ASP A 35 -9.18 0.71 -7.67
N PHE A 36 -9.51 2.01 -7.82
CA PHE A 36 -10.51 2.70 -7.00
C PHE A 36 -11.94 2.43 -7.46
N GLU A 37 -12.16 2.39 -8.78
CA GLU A 37 -13.49 2.13 -9.35
C GLU A 37 -14.08 0.80 -8.86
N ALA A 38 -13.23 -0.20 -8.60
CA ALA A 38 -13.65 -1.51 -8.09
C ALA A 38 -14.21 -1.49 -6.66
N TYR A 39 -14.06 -0.40 -5.92
CA TYR A 39 -14.44 -0.28 -4.50
C TYR A 39 -15.43 0.87 -4.24
N LYS A 40 -15.95 1.53 -5.29
CA LYS A 40 -17.04 2.51 -5.13
C LYS A 40 -18.31 1.84 -4.61
N GLY A 41 -19.11 2.59 -3.84
CA GLY A 41 -20.43 2.13 -3.41
C GLY A 41 -21.30 1.67 -4.58
N MET A 42 -22.00 0.54 -4.38
CA MET A 42 -22.78 -0.12 -5.44
C MET A 42 -24.28 0.12 -5.31
N MET A 43 -24.75 0.51 -4.12
CA MET A 43 -26.17 0.71 -3.81
C MET A 43 -26.41 2.01 -3.03
N GLU A 44 -27.67 2.40 -2.90
CA GLU A 44 -28.06 3.51 -2.05
C GLU A 44 -27.67 3.23 -0.59
N GLY A 45 -26.93 4.17 0.00
CA GLY A 45 -26.38 4.05 1.35
C GLY A 45 -24.97 3.45 1.43
N ASP A 46 -24.42 2.95 0.31
CA ASP A 46 -23.03 2.51 0.26
C ASP A 46 -22.10 3.68 -0.09
N ASP A 47 -21.16 4.00 0.79
CA ASP A 47 -20.06 4.92 0.44
C ASP A 47 -18.93 4.18 -0.31
N VAL A 48 -18.55 3.00 0.20
CA VAL A 48 -17.43 2.19 -0.30
C VAL A 48 -17.76 0.71 -0.14
N THR A 49 -17.45 -0.12 -1.14
CA THR A 49 -17.58 -1.58 -1.07
C THR A 49 -16.26 -2.22 -0.65
N GLN A 50 -16.24 -3.08 0.38
CA GLN A 50 -14.97 -3.61 0.92
C GLN A 50 -14.24 -4.60 0.02
N SER A 51 -14.96 -5.38 -0.77
CA SER A 51 -14.40 -6.49 -1.55
C SER A 51 -15.37 -6.97 -2.62
N GLY A 52 -14.83 -7.39 -3.77
CA GLY A 52 -15.59 -8.11 -4.79
C GLY A 52 -15.84 -9.59 -4.45
N PRO A 53 -16.57 -10.32 -5.30
CA PRO A 53 -16.95 -11.72 -5.08
C PRO A 53 -15.82 -12.74 -5.31
N LYS A 54 -14.66 -12.32 -5.83
CA LYS A 54 -13.52 -13.18 -6.14
C LYS A 54 -12.35 -12.90 -5.18
N PRO A 55 -11.51 -13.89 -4.86
CA PRO A 55 -10.24 -13.65 -4.19
C PRO A 55 -9.39 -12.63 -4.96
N SER A 56 -8.58 -11.85 -4.23
CA SER A 56 -7.62 -10.92 -4.84
C SER A 56 -6.68 -11.62 -5.82
N SER A 57 -6.23 -12.84 -5.51
CA SER A 57 -5.37 -13.64 -6.38
C SER A 57 -6.01 -14.04 -7.72
N GLN A 58 -7.35 -13.95 -7.85
CA GLN A 58 -8.10 -14.26 -9.07
C GLN A 58 -8.73 -13.03 -9.71
N SER A 59 -8.43 -11.84 -9.19
CA SER A 59 -8.96 -10.58 -9.69
C SER A 59 -7.89 -9.82 -10.45
N PRO A 60 -8.20 -9.21 -11.60
CA PRO A 60 -7.27 -8.28 -12.26
C PRO A 60 -6.83 -7.23 -11.26
N ARG A 61 -5.51 -7.03 -11.12
CA ARG A 61 -4.93 -6.04 -10.20
C ARG A 61 -5.35 -6.26 -8.73
N GLY A 62 -5.60 -7.52 -8.35
CA GLY A 62 -6.25 -7.81 -7.08
C GLY A 62 -5.45 -7.49 -5.82
N HIS A 63 -4.11 -7.37 -5.88
CA HIS A 63 -3.34 -6.91 -4.71
C HIS A 63 -3.29 -5.38 -4.60
N GLN A 64 -3.51 -4.65 -5.70
CA GLN A 64 -3.63 -3.19 -5.64
C GLN A 64 -4.97 -2.72 -5.08
N GLY A 65 -6.02 -3.51 -5.30
CA GLY A 65 -7.37 -3.19 -4.84
C GLY A 65 -7.48 -2.87 -3.33
N PRO A 66 -6.95 -3.71 -2.42
CA PRO A 66 -6.93 -3.41 -0.99
C PRO A 66 -6.27 -2.07 -0.64
N ALA A 67 -5.22 -1.66 -1.36
CA ALA A 67 -4.60 -0.35 -1.16
C ALA A 67 -5.56 0.79 -1.55
N ALA A 68 -6.29 0.64 -2.66
CA ALA A 68 -7.29 1.61 -3.10
C ALA A 68 -8.48 1.69 -2.11
N PHE A 69 -8.97 0.54 -1.65
CA PHE A 69 -10.00 0.48 -0.61
C PHE A 69 -9.59 1.25 0.65
N LEU A 70 -8.39 1.00 1.18
CA LEU A 70 -7.92 1.69 2.39
C LEU A 70 -7.80 3.19 2.19
N ILE A 71 -7.42 3.66 0.99
CA ILE A 71 -7.37 5.08 0.68
C ILE A 71 -8.78 5.69 0.70
N LEU A 72 -9.77 5.04 0.08
CA LEU A 72 -11.17 5.52 0.07
C LEU A 72 -11.80 5.49 1.47
N ALA A 73 -11.72 4.35 2.15
CA ALA A 73 -12.37 4.12 3.44
C ALA A 73 -11.82 5.01 4.57
N SER A 74 -10.60 5.54 4.41
CA SER A 74 -9.98 6.47 5.36
C SER A 74 -10.10 7.94 4.96
N GLY A 75 -10.72 8.25 3.81
CA GLY A 75 -10.82 9.61 3.26
C GLY A 75 -9.49 10.17 2.75
N LEU A 76 -8.46 9.33 2.55
CA LEU A 76 -7.14 9.76 2.05
C LEU A 76 -7.17 10.19 0.58
N ASP A 77 -8.23 9.84 -0.15
CA ASP A 77 -8.51 10.32 -1.50
C ASP A 77 -8.72 11.85 -1.53
N GLU A 78 -9.34 12.43 -0.50
CA GLU A 78 -9.48 13.88 -0.32
C GLU A 78 -8.15 14.59 0.00
N HIS A 79 -7.11 13.81 0.34
CA HIS A 79 -5.76 14.29 0.64
C HIS A 79 -4.76 14.04 -0.50
N GLY A 80 -5.26 13.90 -1.73
CA GLY A 80 -4.47 13.70 -2.92
C GLY A 80 -3.54 14.88 -3.29
N SER A 81 -2.79 14.71 -4.37
CA SER A 81 -1.76 15.66 -4.85
C SER A 81 -2.25 17.05 -5.24
N GLY A 82 -3.55 17.22 -5.46
CA GLY A 82 -4.19 18.50 -5.76
C GLY A 82 -4.98 19.10 -4.59
N SER A 83 -4.99 18.43 -3.43
CA SER A 83 -5.73 18.91 -2.25
C SER A 83 -5.04 20.10 -1.59
N ARG A 84 -5.80 20.86 -0.78
CA ARG A 84 -5.24 21.96 0.05
C ARG A 84 -4.36 21.46 1.19
N SER A 85 -4.53 20.19 1.58
CA SER A 85 -3.80 19.53 2.66
C SER A 85 -3.33 18.14 2.24
N PRO A 86 -2.34 18.03 1.32
CA PRO A 86 -1.89 16.73 0.82
C PRO A 86 -1.26 15.88 1.92
N LEU A 87 -1.63 14.60 2.00
CA LEU A 87 -1.05 13.63 2.94
C LEU A 87 -0.34 12.52 2.19
N LYS A 88 0.90 12.23 2.59
CA LYS A 88 1.67 11.10 2.04
C LYS A 88 1.19 9.81 2.68
N TYR A 89 0.88 8.82 1.85
CA TYR A 89 0.49 7.49 2.27
C TYR A 89 1.11 6.43 1.37
N SER A 90 1.58 5.35 1.97
CA SER A 90 2.10 4.18 1.28
C SER A 90 1.57 2.91 1.92
N HIS A 91 0.92 2.06 1.12
CA HIS A 91 0.47 0.74 1.54
C HIS A 91 1.60 -0.28 1.36
N LEU A 92 1.87 -1.09 2.40
CA LEU A 92 2.80 -2.22 2.36
C LEU A 92 2.00 -3.51 2.47
N ASP A 93 1.98 -4.29 1.39
CA ASP A 93 1.39 -5.62 1.38
C ASP A 93 2.46 -6.64 1.80
N ILE A 94 2.29 -7.21 2.99
CA ILE A 94 3.25 -8.14 3.61
C ILE A 94 2.69 -9.56 3.69
N ALA A 95 1.56 -9.84 3.03
CA ALA A 95 0.84 -11.09 3.20
C ALA A 95 1.72 -12.33 2.92
N SER A 96 2.57 -12.26 1.91
CA SER A 96 3.52 -13.34 1.57
C SER A 96 4.83 -13.26 2.36
N SER A 97 5.28 -12.07 2.77
CA SER A 97 6.58 -11.91 3.43
C SER A 97 6.51 -12.15 4.93
N ALA A 98 5.36 -11.98 5.59
CA ALA A 98 5.20 -12.12 7.03
C ALA A 98 5.41 -13.55 7.56
N GLY A 99 5.39 -14.55 6.68
CA GLY A 99 5.47 -15.97 7.02
C GLY A 99 4.11 -16.68 6.95
N SER A 100 4.11 -17.97 7.22
CA SER A 100 2.91 -18.81 7.16
C SER A 100 2.78 -19.65 8.42
N LEU A 101 1.56 -19.72 8.97
CA LEU A 101 1.28 -20.60 10.10
C LEU A 101 1.47 -22.07 9.69
N PRO A 102 2.01 -22.93 10.58
CA PRO A 102 2.37 -22.66 11.99
C PRO A 102 3.82 -22.19 12.20
N LEU A 103 4.56 -21.84 11.14
CA LEU A 103 5.94 -21.41 11.26
C LEU A 103 6.01 -20.03 11.95
N PRO A 104 7.12 -19.71 12.65
CA PRO A 104 7.33 -18.38 13.20
C PRO A 104 7.27 -17.30 12.11
N ALA A 105 6.86 -16.10 12.50
CA ALA A 105 6.90 -14.94 11.62
C ALA A 105 8.35 -14.65 11.19
N THR A 106 8.50 -14.16 9.96
CA THR A 106 9.82 -13.86 9.38
C THR A 106 10.45 -12.58 9.94
N GLY A 107 9.62 -11.68 10.48
CA GLY A 107 10.03 -10.33 10.88
C GLY A 107 10.11 -9.34 9.72
N SER A 108 9.82 -9.73 8.47
CA SER A 108 9.72 -8.76 7.37
C SER A 108 8.47 -7.87 7.55
N PRO A 109 8.54 -6.55 7.34
CA PRO A 109 9.69 -5.78 6.84
C PRO A 109 10.39 -4.91 7.92
N VAL A 110 10.64 -5.46 9.12
CA VAL A 110 11.18 -4.69 10.26
C VAL A 110 12.56 -4.11 9.94
N LEU A 111 13.44 -4.86 9.27
CA LEU A 111 14.79 -4.38 8.96
C LEU A 111 14.74 -3.27 7.91
N ALA A 112 13.91 -3.41 6.88
CA ALA A 112 13.74 -2.37 5.87
C ALA A 112 13.19 -1.06 6.45
N LEU A 113 12.23 -1.15 7.37
CA LEU A 113 11.68 0.04 8.04
C LEU A 113 12.69 0.65 9.02
N ALA A 114 13.43 -0.16 9.77
CA ALA A 114 14.49 0.32 10.65
C ALA A 114 15.61 1.03 9.87
N GLU A 115 16.02 0.48 8.73
CA GLU A 115 16.98 1.11 7.83
C GLU A 115 16.47 2.47 7.33
N GLN A 116 15.20 2.53 6.89
CA GLN A 116 14.63 3.76 6.35
C GLN A 116 14.45 4.87 7.40
N TYR A 117 14.10 4.53 8.63
CA TYR A 117 13.61 5.49 9.63
C TYR A 117 14.45 5.61 10.90
N LEU A 118 15.35 4.68 11.18
CA LEU A 118 16.17 4.68 12.39
C LEU A 118 17.66 4.77 12.05
N LEU A 119 18.17 3.86 11.22
CA LEU A 119 19.62 3.72 11.02
C LEU A 119 20.21 4.82 10.13
N LYS A 120 19.48 5.32 9.13
CA LYS A 120 19.90 6.49 8.32
C LYS A 120 20.03 7.79 9.12
N HIS A 121 19.57 7.81 10.37
CA HIS A 121 19.58 9.00 11.23
C HIS A 121 20.57 8.88 12.41
N LEU A 122 21.34 7.79 12.47
CA LEU A 122 22.46 7.59 13.39
C LEU A 122 23.78 7.87 12.68
#